data_AF-A0A1V6GZT7-F1
#
_entry.id   AF-A0A1V6GZT7-F1
#
_cell.length_a   1.000
_cell.length_b   1.000
_cell.length_c   1.000
_cell.angle_alpha   90.00
_cell.angle_beta   90.00
_cell.angle_gamma   90.00
#
_symmetry.space_group_name_H-M   'P 1'
#
loop_
_entity.id
_entity.type
_entity.pdbx_description
1 polymer ?
#
loop_
_entity_poly.entity_id
_entity_poly.type
_entity_poly.pdbx_seq_one_letter_code
_entity_poly.pdbx_strand_id
1 'polypeptide(L)'
;MGGYGITEDCPGFLFYKWTDAQLEATYEGPEVVQRRQISVTMNNEVFLAQVGQWIAELRRQAAARPGDGLDALAEGLALWRWTLAFIQDGKDAEGRPLSQSQRHGVLFPMADAISWLLAARSFVADIRELAAKGPEHPVVGPEIEGYVNTFTDLAHMQIARAVGEAGRICAELVYGYGAAKAEQAAEFQALRAKADAALAGARLAKDRAARALAQVMIPEALDYPQ
;
A
#
# COMPACT_ATOMS: atom_id res chain seq x y z
N MET A 1 -10.08 22.47 5.30
CA MET A 1 -9.95 23.93 5.10
C MET A 1 -10.95 24.52 4.11
N GLY A 2 -11.56 23.75 3.19
CA GLY A 2 -12.56 24.32 2.27
C GLY A 2 -11.99 25.50 1.47
N GLY A 3 -12.79 26.54 1.24
CA GLY A 3 -12.34 27.77 0.56
C GLY A 3 -11.24 28.54 1.32
N TYR A 4 -11.04 28.29 2.61
CA TYR A 4 -9.96 28.92 3.37
C TYR A 4 -8.57 28.38 3.00
N GLY A 5 -8.50 27.21 2.36
CA GLY A 5 -7.21 26.61 1.95
C GLY A 5 -6.48 27.39 0.82
N ILE A 6 -7.16 28.31 0.15
CA ILE A 6 -6.57 29.13 -0.93
C ILE A 6 -6.23 30.56 -0.48
N THR A 7 -6.51 30.91 0.78
CA THR A 7 -6.20 32.23 1.33
C THR A 7 -4.85 32.23 2.04
N GLU A 8 -4.21 33.39 2.05
CA GLU A 8 -2.90 33.57 2.66
C GLU A 8 -2.90 33.35 4.18
N ASP A 9 -4.04 33.59 4.82
CA ASP A 9 -4.22 33.45 6.27
C ASP A 9 -4.34 31.98 6.74
N CYS A 10 -4.34 31.01 5.82
CA CYS A 10 -4.42 29.60 6.18
C CYS A 10 -3.16 29.16 6.95
N PRO A 11 -3.29 28.46 8.10
CA PRO A 11 -2.15 27.96 8.85
C PRO A 11 -1.19 27.13 8.00
N GLY A 12 0.05 27.60 7.90
CA GLY A 12 1.07 26.99 7.06
C GLY A 12 0.83 27.10 5.55
N PHE A 13 0.05 28.10 5.11
CA PHE A 13 -0.16 28.53 3.71
C PHE A 13 -0.31 27.35 2.75
N LEU A 14 -1.47 26.69 2.81
CA LEU A 14 -1.71 25.41 2.14
C LEU A 14 -1.41 25.44 0.62
N PHE A 15 -1.59 26.60 -0.03
CA PHE A 15 -1.20 26.79 -1.43
C PHE A 15 0.30 26.60 -1.69
N TYR A 16 1.18 27.09 -0.82
CA TYR A 16 2.63 26.89 -0.95
C TYR A 16 2.98 25.43 -0.73
N LYS A 17 2.45 24.79 0.31
CA LYS A 17 2.64 23.35 0.52
C LYS A 17 2.21 22.51 -0.69
N TRP A 18 1.09 22.85 -1.33
CA TRP A 18 0.63 22.18 -2.54
C TRP A 18 1.58 22.40 -3.72
N THR A 19 2.04 23.63 -3.91
CA THR A 19 2.92 24.04 -5.01
C THR A 19 4.31 23.40 -4.84
N ASP A 20 4.86 23.45 -3.63
CA ASP A 20 6.13 22.82 -3.26
C ASP A 20 6.07 21.30 -3.44
N ALA A 21 4.96 20.66 -3.07
CA ALA A 21 4.77 19.23 -3.27
C ALA A 21 4.79 18.80 -4.75
N GLN A 22 4.55 19.70 -5.71
CA GLN A 22 4.73 19.36 -7.13
C GLN A 22 6.20 19.14 -7.48
N LEU A 23 7.12 19.83 -6.81
CA LEU A 23 8.55 19.70 -7.03
C LEU A 23 9.05 18.31 -6.64
N GLU A 24 8.49 17.73 -5.57
CA GLU A 24 8.82 16.40 -5.05
C GLU A 24 8.64 15.29 -6.12
N ALA A 25 7.71 15.46 -7.06
CA ALA A 25 7.50 14.50 -8.15
C ALA A 25 8.59 14.55 -9.24
N THR A 26 9.51 15.53 -9.18
CA THR A 26 10.45 15.84 -10.27
C THR A 26 11.92 15.97 -9.85
N TYR A 27 12.20 16.51 -8.67
CA TYR A 27 13.53 17.05 -8.33
C TYR A 27 14.60 15.98 -8.05
N GLU A 28 14.27 14.88 -7.37
CA GLU A 28 15.22 13.80 -7.04
C GLU A 28 15.15 12.62 -8.01
N GLY A 29 14.96 12.93 -9.29
CA GLY A 29 14.64 11.96 -10.33
C GLY A 29 13.12 11.88 -10.51
N PRO A 30 12.60 12.29 -11.69
CA PRO A 30 11.16 12.30 -11.94
C PRO A 30 10.52 10.94 -11.68
N GLU A 31 9.26 10.93 -11.22
CA GLU A 31 8.59 9.67 -10.85
C GLU A 31 8.61 8.62 -11.97
N VAL A 32 8.58 9.05 -13.24
CA VAL A 32 8.71 8.15 -14.40
C VAL A 32 10.04 7.40 -14.43
N VAL A 33 11.13 8.05 -14.02
CA VAL A 33 12.46 7.44 -13.89
C VAL A 33 12.47 6.48 -12.70
N GLN A 34 11.86 6.85 -11.58
CA GLN A 34 11.76 5.99 -10.41
C GLN A 34 10.94 4.71 -10.70
N ARG A 35 9.78 4.85 -11.36
CA ARG A 35 8.99 3.71 -11.84
C ARG A 35 9.80 2.82 -12.77
N ARG A 36 10.63 3.41 -13.63
CA ARG A 36 11.55 2.63 -14.48
C ARG A 36 12.57 1.85 -13.65
N GLN A 37 13.18 2.44 -12.63
CA GLN A 37 14.11 1.72 -11.76
C GLN A 37 13.42 0.58 -11.02
N ILE A 38 12.26 0.83 -10.41
CA ILE A 38 11.45 -0.21 -9.74
C ILE A 38 11.09 -1.33 -10.71
N SER A 39 10.69 -1.00 -11.95
CA SER A 39 10.32 -2.02 -12.93
C SER A 39 11.47 -2.96 -13.31
N VAL A 40 12.72 -2.52 -13.15
CA VAL A 40 13.90 -3.37 -13.36
C VAL A 40 14.17 -4.19 -12.10
N THR A 41 14.21 -3.54 -10.93
CA THR A 41 14.63 -4.17 -9.66
C THR A 41 13.58 -5.13 -9.08
N MET A 42 12.29 -4.94 -9.38
CA MET A 42 11.23 -5.83 -8.92
C MET A 42 11.34 -7.26 -9.48
N ASN A 43 12.11 -7.46 -10.56
CA ASN A 43 12.41 -8.77 -11.14
C ASN A 43 13.62 -9.47 -10.50
N ASN A 44 14.33 -8.81 -9.58
CA ASN A 44 15.51 -9.39 -8.94
C ASN A 44 15.12 -10.62 -8.12
N GLU A 45 15.79 -11.76 -8.35
CA GLU A 45 15.46 -13.03 -7.70
C GLU A 45 15.58 -12.98 -6.17
N VAL A 46 16.55 -12.24 -5.64
CA VAL A 46 16.71 -12.04 -4.18
C VAL A 46 15.53 -11.28 -3.61
N PHE A 47 15.08 -10.23 -4.31
CA PHE A 47 13.89 -9.48 -3.93
C PHE A 47 12.64 -10.36 -3.98
N LEU A 48 12.46 -11.17 -5.03
CA LEU A 48 11.32 -12.09 -5.16
C LEU A 48 11.31 -13.18 -4.08
N ALA A 49 12.49 -13.69 -3.71
CA ALA A 49 12.63 -14.60 -2.58
C ALA A 49 12.23 -13.90 -1.27
N GLN A 50 12.67 -12.66 -1.07
CA GLN A 50 12.32 -11.86 0.10
C GLN A 50 10.81 -11.58 0.19
N VAL A 51 10.15 -11.27 -0.92
CA VAL A 51 8.68 -11.15 -1.00
C VAL A 51 8.01 -12.46 -0.60
N GLY A 52 8.54 -13.61 -1.06
CA GLY A 52 8.07 -14.93 -0.63
C GLY A 52 8.16 -15.14 0.89
N GLN A 53 9.26 -14.72 1.51
CA GLN A 53 9.43 -14.79 2.97
C GLN A 53 8.44 -13.88 3.71
N TRP A 54 8.23 -12.65 3.22
CA TRP A 54 7.25 -11.74 3.80
C TRP A 54 5.83 -12.29 3.73
N ILE A 55 5.43 -12.90 2.61
CA ILE A 55 4.11 -13.55 2.49
C ILE A 55 3.94 -14.64 3.56
N ALA A 56 4.95 -15.50 3.73
CA ALA A 56 4.92 -16.58 4.73
C ALA A 56 4.89 -16.04 6.17
N GLU A 57 5.66 -14.99 6.45
CA GLU A 57 5.68 -14.32 7.75
C GLU A 57 4.33 -13.68 8.08
N LEU A 58 3.74 -12.93 7.15
CA LEU A 58 2.45 -12.27 7.33
C LEU A 58 1.33 -13.28 7.56
N ARG A 59 1.28 -14.37 6.78
CA ARG A 59 0.30 -15.46 7.00
C ARG A 59 0.44 -16.11 8.37
N ARG A 60 1.68 -16.35 8.81
CA ARG A 60 1.94 -16.90 10.15
C ARG A 60 1.47 -15.95 11.25
N GLN A 61 1.68 -14.65 11.09
CA GLN A 61 1.25 -13.64 12.05
C GLN A 61 -0.27 -13.51 12.10
N ALA A 62 -0.92 -13.44 10.94
CA ALA A 62 -2.37 -13.40 10.83
C ALA A 62 -3.03 -14.64 11.48
N ALA A 63 -2.41 -15.82 11.33
CA ALA A 63 -2.87 -17.03 12.00
C ALA A 63 -2.73 -16.98 13.53
N ALA A 64 -1.69 -16.30 14.05
CA ALA A 64 -1.46 -16.15 15.48
C ALA A 64 -2.36 -15.09 16.11
N ARG A 65 -2.65 -13.99 15.39
CA ARG A 65 -3.51 -12.90 15.82
C ARG A 65 -4.35 -12.42 14.63
N PRO A 66 -5.57 -12.95 14.44
CA PRO A 66 -6.43 -12.51 13.34
C PRO A 66 -7.02 -11.12 13.59
N GLY A 67 -7.41 -10.43 12.51
CA GLY A 67 -8.22 -9.21 12.56
C GLY A 67 -7.47 -7.88 12.40
N ASP A 68 -6.19 -7.91 12.06
CA ASP A 68 -5.34 -6.74 11.79
C ASP A 68 -5.02 -6.53 10.29
N GLY A 69 -5.55 -7.39 9.42
CA GLY A 69 -5.42 -7.29 7.96
C GLY A 69 -4.11 -7.86 7.39
N LEU A 70 -3.26 -8.48 8.20
CA LEU A 70 -1.98 -9.05 7.72
C LEU A 70 -2.16 -10.18 6.70
N ASP A 71 -3.25 -10.95 6.81
CA ASP A 71 -3.66 -11.93 5.80
C ASP A 71 -3.95 -11.27 4.46
N ALA A 72 -4.71 -10.17 4.45
CA ALA A 72 -5.02 -9.42 3.24
C ALA A 72 -3.74 -8.90 2.56
N LEU A 73 -2.80 -8.36 3.35
CA LEU A 73 -1.50 -7.92 2.82
C LEU A 73 -0.71 -9.07 2.20
N ALA A 74 -0.72 -10.25 2.84
CA ALA A 74 -0.05 -11.43 2.32
C ALA A 74 -0.65 -11.90 1.00
N GLU A 75 -1.98 -11.94 0.90
CA GLU A 75 -2.67 -12.33 -0.33
C GLU A 75 -2.52 -11.29 -1.44
N GLY A 76 -2.45 -9.99 -1.11
CA GLY A 76 -2.13 -8.93 -2.07
C GLY A 76 -0.72 -9.07 -2.66
N LEU A 77 0.28 -9.36 -1.82
CA LEU A 77 1.65 -9.65 -2.27
C LEU A 77 1.72 -10.94 -3.10
N ALA A 78 0.95 -11.97 -2.75
CA ALA A 78 0.88 -13.21 -3.52
C ALA A 78 0.25 -12.99 -4.91
N LEU A 79 -0.84 -12.22 -4.97
CA LEU A 79 -1.50 -11.83 -6.22
C LEU A 79 -0.55 -11.03 -7.13
N TRP A 80 0.15 -10.05 -6.56
CA TRP A 80 1.16 -9.28 -7.28
C TRP A 80 2.27 -10.18 -7.81
N ARG A 81 2.84 -11.04 -6.97
CA ARG A 81 3.94 -11.94 -7.37
C ARG A 81 3.53 -12.89 -8.49
N TRP A 82 2.34 -13.45 -8.42
CA TRP A 82 1.80 -14.28 -9.50
C TRP A 82 1.62 -13.48 -10.80
N THR A 83 1.08 -12.26 -10.69
CA THR A 83 0.87 -11.39 -11.86
C THR A 83 2.19 -11.01 -12.53
N LEU A 84 3.26 -10.83 -11.74
CA LEU A 84 4.59 -10.54 -12.28
C LEU A 84 5.11 -11.71 -13.11
N ALA A 85 5.00 -12.94 -12.59
CA ALA A 85 5.38 -14.14 -13.32
C ALA A 85 4.56 -14.31 -14.61
N PHE A 86 3.24 -14.07 -14.55
CA PHE A 86 2.38 -14.05 -15.73
C PHE A 86 2.86 -13.06 -16.79
N ILE A 87 3.24 -11.84 -16.40
CA ILE A 87 3.74 -10.79 -17.30
C ILE A 87 5.10 -11.17 -17.91
N GLN A 88 5.99 -11.79 -17.12
CA GLN A 88 7.33 -12.19 -17.57
C GLN A 88 7.26 -13.15 -18.77
N ASP A 89 6.35 -14.12 -18.71
CA ASP A 89 6.18 -15.16 -19.74
C ASP A 89 5.11 -14.81 -20.81
N GLY A 90 4.27 -13.82 -20.52
CA GLY A 90 3.09 -13.47 -21.31
C GLY A 90 3.38 -12.72 -22.61
N LYS A 91 2.54 -12.96 -23.60
CA LYS A 91 2.44 -12.18 -24.85
C LYS A 91 1.01 -11.71 -25.03
N ASP A 92 0.82 -10.51 -25.57
CA ASP A 92 -0.51 -10.01 -25.90
C ASP A 92 -1.14 -10.75 -27.09
N ALA A 93 -2.39 -10.40 -27.39
CA ALA A 93 -3.14 -10.98 -28.50
C ALA A 93 -2.46 -10.84 -29.88
N GLU A 94 -1.57 -9.85 -30.05
CA GLU A 94 -0.77 -9.66 -31.26
C GLU A 94 0.61 -10.37 -31.19
N GLY A 95 0.85 -11.19 -30.17
CA GLY A 95 2.07 -11.96 -29.98
C GLY A 95 3.27 -11.15 -29.47
N ARG A 96 3.05 -9.92 -28.99
CA ARG A 96 4.11 -9.04 -28.49
C ARG A 96 4.34 -9.29 -26.99
N PRO A 97 5.60 -9.45 -26.52
CA PRO A 97 5.90 -9.73 -25.12
C PRO A 97 5.41 -8.63 -24.18
N LEU A 98 4.77 -8.99 -23.07
CA LEU A 98 4.29 -8.04 -22.06
C LEU A 98 5.46 -7.44 -21.25
N SER A 99 6.50 -8.22 -20.99
CA SER A 99 7.69 -7.85 -20.21
C SER A 99 8.71 -6.97 -20.95
N GLN A 100 8.41 -6.56 -22.18
CA GLN A 100 9.33 -5.73 -22.97
C GLN A 100 9.58 -4.39 -22.28
N SER A 101 10.84 -3.98 -22.15
CA SER A 101 11.28 -2.80 -21.36
C SER A 101 10.66 -1.46 -21.77
N GLN A 102 10.13 -1.34 -23.00
CA GLN A 102 9.45 -0.13 -23.49
C GLN A 102 7.93 -0.17 -23.31
N ARG A 103 7.36 -1.27 -22.80
CA ARG A 103 5.95 -1.37 -22.45
C ARG A 103 5.68 -0.76 -21.08
N HIS A 104 5.83 0.55 -20.99
CA HIS A 104 5.60 1.29 -19.74
C HIS A 104 4.15 1.17 -19.26
N GLY A 105 3.18 0.98 -20.17
CA GLY A 105 1.79 0.67 -19.81
C GLY A 105 1.59 -0.67 -19.09
N VAL A 106 2.58 -1.57 -19.10
CA VAL A 106 2.59 -2.81 -18.30
C VAL A 106 3.48 -2.64 -17.07
N LEU A 107 4.71 -2.18 -17.30
CA LEU A 107 5.75 -2.18 -16.29
C LEU A 107 5.57 -1.10 -15.21
N PHE A 108 5.02 0.07 -15.54
CA PHE A 108 4.80 1.13 -14.56
C PHE A 108 3.62 0.84 -13.64
N PRO A 109 2.44 0.38 -14.12
CA PRO A 109 1.39 -0.06 -13.21
C PRO A 109 1.86 -1.17 -12.28
N MET A 110 2.70 -2.09 -12.77
CA MET A 110 3.23 -3.15 -11.93
C MET A 110 4.17 -2.62 -10.82
N ALA A 111 4.96 -1.58 -11.12
CA ALA A 111 5.75 -0.84 -10.14
C ALA A 111 4.88 -0.07 -9.13
N ASP A 112 3.78 0.53 -9.59
CA ASP A 112 2.83 1.21 -8.70
C ASP A 112 2.15 0.20 -7.74
N ALA A 113 1.73 -0.96 -8.25
CA ALA A 113 1.09 -2.00 -7.45
C ALA A 113 2.01 -2.52 -6.31
N ILE A 114 3.28 -2.79 -6.59
CA ILE A 114 4.22 -3.19 -5.51
C ILE A 114 4.47 -2.04 -4.54
N SER A 115 4.51 -0.79 -5.01
CA SER A 115 4.77 0.37 -4.15
C SER A 115 3.67 0.55 -3.09
N TRP A 116 2.40 0.37 -3.47
CA TRP A 116 1.28 0.35 -2.51
C TRP A 116 1.44 -0.72 -1.44
N LEU A 117 1.78 -1.95 -1.85
CA LEU A 117 1.92 -3.09 -0.94
C LEU A 117 3.13 -2.94 -0.02
N LEU A 118 4.26 -2.45 -0.54
CA LEU A 118 5.46 -2.19 0.25
C LEU A 118 5.24 -1.06 1.26
N ALA A 119 4.53 0.01 0.89
CA ALA A 119 4.18 1.07 1.83
C ALA A 119 3.35 0.53 3.01
N ALA A 120 2.33 -0.29 2.73
CA ALA A 120 1.53 -0.93 3.77
C ALA A 120 2.37 -1.88 4.65
N ARG A 121 3.26 -2.67 4.04
CA ARG A 121 4.16 -3.58 4.76
C ARG A 121 5.17 -2.84 5.64
N SER A 122 5.72 -1.72 5.17
CA SER A 122 6.61 -0.88 5.97
C SER A 122 5.87 -0.27 7.16
N PHE A 123 4.65 0.22 6.97
CA PHE A 123 3.85 0.74 8.09
C PHE A 123 3.57 -0.33 9.15
N VAL A 124 3.26 -1.57 8.75
CA VAL A 124 3.14 -2.71 9.67
C VAL A 124 4.45 -2.95 10.43
N ALA A 125 5.61 -2.87 9.76
CA ALA A 125 6.90 -3.04 10.40
C ALA A 125 7.17 -1.94 11.43
N ASP A 126 6.84 -0.68 11.11
CA ASP A 126 6.97 0.46 12.02
C ASP A 126 6.10 0.30 13.28
N ILE A 127 4.87 -0.19 13.13
CA ILE A 127 3.97 -0.47 14.26
C ILE A 127 4.55 -1.57 15.17
N ARG A 128 5.14 -2.61 14.57
CA ARG A 128 5.77 -3.70 15.34
C ARG A 128 7.00 -3.21 16.09
N GLU A 129 7.81 -2.37 15.45
CA GLU A 129 8.96 -1.72 16.09
C GLU A 129 8.51 -0.83 17.25
N LEU A 130 7.47 -0.02 17.03
CA LEU A 130 6.85 0.83 18.05
C LEU A 130 6.32 0.00 19.22
N ALA A 131 5.63 -1.11 18.96
CA ALA A 131 5.13 -1.98 20.01
C ALA A 131 6.26 -2.65 20.82
N ALA A 132 7.38 -2.98 20.17
CA ALA A 132 8.52 -3.62 20.82
C ALA A 132 9.36 -2.66 21.66
N LYS A 133 9.60 -1.44 21.18
CA LYS A 133 10.53 -0.48 21.80
C LYS A 133 9.85 0.68 22.52
N GLY A 134 8.60 0.98 22.18
CA GLY A 134 7.83 2.08 22.74
C GLY A 134 7.61 2.02 24.25
N PRO A 135 7.39 0.85 24.90
CA PRO A 135 7.15 0.79 26.35
C PRO A 135 8.28 1.38 27.20
N GLU A 136 9.53 1.32 26.73
CA GLU A 136 10.71 1.84 27.44
C GLU A 136 10.97 3.32 27.12
N HIS A 137 10.23 3.92 26.18
CA HIS A 137 10.46 5.30 25.74
C HIS A 137 9.78 6.30 26.68
N PRO A 138 10.49 7.33 27.19
CA PRO A 138 9.97 8.22 28.24
C PRO A 138 8.77 9.09 27.80
N VAL A 139 8.61 9.32 26.49
CA VAL A 139 7.54 10.18 25.94
C VAL A 139 6.30 9.39 25.48
N VAL A 140 6.48 8.17 24.98
CA VAL A 140 5.36 7.40 24.36
C VAL A 140 5.00 6.14 25.15
N GLY A 141 5.86 5.72 26.09
CA GLY A 141 5.65 4.56 26.94
C GLY A 141 4.35 4.59 27.74
N PRO A 142 3.98 5.72 28.39
CA PRO A 142 2.75 5.78 29.19
C PRO A 142 1.47 5.52 28.37
N GLU A 143 1.42 5.92 27.10
CA GLU A 143 0.26 5.75 26.20
C GLU A 143 0.46 4.70 25.10
N ILE A 144 1.51 3.87 25.19
CA ILE A 144 1.95 3.02 24.07
C ILE A 144 0.86 2.09 23.54
N GLU A 145 0.02 1.54 24.42
CA GLU A 145 -1.09 0.67 24.03
C GLU A 145 -2.08 1.41 23.14
N GLY A 146 -2.42 2.67 23.46
CA GLY A 146 -3.31 3.49 22.65
C GLY A 146 -2.74 3.80 21.27
N TYR A 147 -1.43 4.11 21.20
CA TYR A 147 -0.75 4.34 19.93
C TYR A 147 -0.74 3.08 19.05
N VAL A 148 -0.32 1.95 19.59
CA VAL A 148 -0.25 0.68 18.84
C VAL A 148 -1.64 0.28 18.35
N ASN A 149 -2.68 0.38 19.18
CA ASN A 149 -4.05 0.07 18.78
C ASN A 149 -4.53 0.98 17.64
N THR A 150 -4.34 2.30 17.78
CA THR A 150 -4.78 3.26 16.77
C THR A 150 -4.05 3.06 15.44
N PHE A 151 -2.73 2.89 15.47
CA PHE A 151 -1.96 2.66 14.24
C PHE A 151 -2.26 1.29 13.62
N THR A 152 -2.56 0.26 14.41
CA THR A 152 -3.01 -1.04 13.88
C THR A 152 -4.33 -0.90 13.11
N ASP A 153 -5.28 -0.13 13.63
CA ASP A 153 -6.54 0.12 12.93
C ASP A 153 -6.33 0.92 11.64
N LEU A 154 -5.47 1.94 11.66
CA LEU A 154 -5.08 2.70 10.47
C LEU A 154 -4.33 1.83 9.45
N ALA A 155 -3.46 0.93 9.91
CA ALA A 155 -2.74 -0.01 9.05
C ALA A 155 -3.70 -0.99 8.38
N HIS A 156 -4.67 -1.54 9.11
CA HIS A 156 -5.69 -2.41 8.52
C HIS A 156 -6.47 -1.67 7.40
N MET A 157 -6.86 -0.41 7.64
CA MET A 157 -7.48 0.41 6.59
C MET A 157 -6.55 0.60 5.36
N GLN A 158 -5.28 0.91 5.61
CA GLN A 158 -4.32 1.17 4.55
C GLN A 158 -3.95 -0.09 3.75
N ILE A 159 -3.83 -1.23 4.43
CA ILE A 159 -3.67 -2.54 3.80
C ILE A 159 -4.84 -2.81 2.88
N ALA A 160 -6.08 -2.63 3.35
CA ALA A 160 -7.25 -2.92 2.55
C ALA A 160 -7.29 -2.08 1.27
N ARG A 161 -6.90 -0.80 1.36
CA ARG A 161 -6.78 0.10 0.21
C ARG A 161 -5.66 -0.33 -0.74
N ALA A 162 -4.48 -0.62 -0.21
CA ALA A 162 -3.32 -1.04 -0.99
C ALA A 162 -3.60 -2.35 -1.76
N VAL A 163 -4.20 -3.34 -1.10
CA VAL A 163 -4.60 -4.62 -1.72
C VAL A 163 -5.66 -4.41 -2.78
N GLY A 164 -6.66 -3.55 -2.52
CA GLY A 164 -7.69 -3.20 -3.51
C GLY A 164 -7.12 -2.56 -4.78
N GLU A 165 -6.25 -1.55 -4.64
CA GLU A 165 -5.60 -0.89 -5.78
C GLU A 165 -4.65 -1.82 -6.53
N ALA A 166 -3.80 -2.56 -5.81
CA ALA A 166 -2.91 -3.55 -6.42
C ALA A 166 -3.72 -4.62 -7.17
N GLY A 167 -4.83 -5.09 -6.59
CA GLY A 167 -5.74 -6.03 -7.23
C GLY A 167 -6.36 -5.46 -8.51
N ARG A 168 -6.86 -4.22 -8.48
CA ARG A 168 -7.40 -3.54 -9.67
C ARG A 168 -6.36 -3.49 -10.79
N ILE A 169 -5.15 -3.03 -10.48
CA ILE A 169 -4.03 -2.97 -11.44
C ILE A 169 -3.71 -4.37 -11.99
N CYS A 170 -3.57 -5.38 -11.12
CA CYS A 170 -3.25 -6.73 -11.57
C CYS A 170 -4.34 -7.29 -12.51
N ALA A 171 -5.62 -7.01 -12.25
CA ALA A 171 -6.71 -7.44 -13.12
C ALA A 171 -6.65 -6.76 -14.50
N GLU A 172 -6.37 -5.45 -14.54
CA GLU A 172 -6.17 -4.72 -15.80
C GLU A 172 -5.01 -5.29 -16.61
N LEU A 173 -3.90 -5.67 -15.97
CA LEU A 173 -2.73 -6.25 -16.65
C LEU A 173 -2.97 -7.68 -17.14
N VAL A 174 -3.69 -8.50 -16.37
CA VAL A 174 -3.96 -9.91 -16.71
C VAL A 174 -4.96 -10.02 -17.87
N TYR A 175 -6.03 -9.23 -17.82
CA TYR A 175 -7.11 -9.33 -18.80
C TYR A 175 -7.01 -8.32 -19.94
N GLY A 176 -6.45 -7.12 -19.70
CA GLY A 176 -6.49 -6.00 -20.64
C GLY A 176 -5.73 -6.22 -21.95
N TYR A 177 -4.78 -7.16 -21.97
CA TYR A 177 -3.98 -7.48 -23.16
C TYR A 177 -4.39 -8.77 -23.88
N GLY A 178 -5.47 -9.45 -23.42
CA GLY A 178 -5.92 -10.71 -24.01
C GLY A 178 -4.91 -11.86 -23.90
N ALA A 179 -3.94 -11.75 -22.99
CA ALA A 179 -2.83 -12.69 -22.84
C ALA A 179 -3.17 -13.92 -21.98
N ALA A 180 -4.17 -13.81 -21.09
CA ALA A 180 -4.50 -14.85 -20.13
C ALA A 180 -5.22 -16.03 -20.78
N LYS A 181 -4.66 -17.24 -20.61
CA LYS A 181 -5.35 -18.50 -20.91
C LYS A 181 -6.39 -18.81 -19.85
N ALA A 182 -7.35 -19.69 -20.17
CA ALA A 182 -8.42 -20.07 -19.24
C ALA A 182 -7.90 -20.56 -17.87
N GLU A 183 -6.84 -21.37 -17.85
CA GLU A 183 -6.21 -21.88 -16.63
C GLU A 183 -5.59 -20.76 -15.79
N GLN A 184 -4.84 -19.85 -16.44
CA GLN A 184 -4.22 -18.69 -15.78
C GLN A 184 -5.28 -17.72 -15.26
N ALA A 185 -6.35 -17.51 -16.02
CA ALA A 185 -7.48 -16.68 -15.60
C ALA A 185 -8.17 -17.27 -14.36
N ALA A 186 -8.35 -18.60 -14.28
CA ALA A 186 -8.93 -19.26 -13.12
C ALA A 186 -8.01 -19.17 -11.89
N GLU A 187 -6.69 -19.35 -12.07
CA GLU A 187 -5.72 -19.19 -10.99
C GLU A 187 -5.71 -17.76 -10.44
N PHE A 188 -5.70 -16.76 -11.34
CA PHE A 188 -5.81 -15.35 -10.96
C PHE A 188 -7.09 -15.07 -10.18
N GLN A 189 -8.24 -15.58 -10.65
CA GLN A 189 -9.53 -15.41 -9.97
C GLN A 189 -9.51 -16.00 -8.55
N ALA A 190 -8.90 -17.17 -8.38
CA ALA A 190 -8.78 -17.80 -7.06
C ALA A 190 -7.91 -16.97 -6.11
N LEU A 191 -6.78 -16.43 -6.59
CA LEU A 191 -5.92 -15.52 -5.80
C LEU A 191 -6.65 -14.22 -5.47
N ARG A 192 -7.36 -13.64 -6.44
CA ARG A 192 -8.10 -12.40 -6.26
C ARG A 192 -9.23 -12.57 -5.25
N ALA A 193 -9.99 -13.66 -5.34
CA ALA A 193 -11.05 -13.96 -4.39
C ALA A 193 -10.51 -14.10 -2.95
N LYS A 194 -9.33 -14.72 -2.77
CA LYS A 194 -8.67 -14.79 -1.45
C LYS A 194 -8.29 -13.40 -0.94
N ALA A 195 -7.67 -12.57 -1.78
CA ALA A 195 -7.28 -11.21 -1.41
C ALA A 195 -8.50 -10.34 -1.02
N ASP A 196 -9.60 -10.42 -1.79
CA ASP A 196 -10.83 -9.67 -1.52
C ASP A 196 -11.53 -10.17 -0.24
N ALA A 197 -11.60 -11.48 -0.02
CA ALA A 197 -12.19 -12.06 1.19
C ALA A 197 -11.39 -11.69 2.46
N ALA A 198 -10.06 -11.61 2.34
CA ALA A 198 -9.17 -11.25 3.45
C ALA A 198 -9.33 -9.78 3.90
N LEU A 199 -10.04 -8.92 3.15
CA LEU A 199 -10.37 -7.55 3.57
C LEU A 199 -11.38 -7.50 4.73
N ALA A 200 -11.85 -8.66 5.22
CA ALA A 200 -12.78 -8.77 6.32
C ALA A 200 -12.27 -8.01 7.56
N GLY A 201 -13.14 -7.17 8.14
CA GLY A 201 -12.81 -6.37 9.32
C GLY A 201 -12.22 -5.00 9.04
N ALA A 202 -11.80 -4.68 7.80
CA ALA A 202 -11.22 -3.37 7.47
C ALA A 202 -12.18 -2.20 7.74
N ARG A 203 -13.48 -2.41 7.55
CA ARG A 203 -14.51 -1.40 7.88
C ARG A 203 -14.68 -1.21 9.39
N LEU A 204 -14.58 -2.28 10.17
CA LEU A 204 -14.61 -2.18 11.63
C LEU A 204 -13.36 -1.47 12.18
N ALA A 205 -12.20 -1.70 11.57
CA ALA A 205 -10.98 -0.95 11.88
C ALA A 205 -11.17 0.56 11.61
N LYS A 206 -11.82 0.90 10.50
CA LYS A 206 -12.20 2.30 10.21
C LYS A 206 -13.13 2.88 11.28
N ASP A 207 -14.14 2.14 11.73
CA ASP A 207 -15.06 2.62 12.75
C ASP A 207 -14.33 2.88 14.08
N ARG A 208 -13.38 2.02 14.47
CA ARG A 208 -12.55 2.21 15.66
C ARG A 208 -11.61 3.41 15.53
N ALA A 209 -10.92 3.54 14.39
CA ALA A 209 -10.06 4.69 14.12
C ALA A 209 -10.85 6.01 14.13
N ALA A 210 -12.04 6.03 13.54
CA ALA A 210 -12.93 7.18 13.56
C ALA A 210 -13.39 7.53 14.99
N ARG A 211 -13.73 6.51 15.80
CA ARG A 211 -14.09 6.72 17.21
C ARG A 211 -12.94 7.31 18.02
N ALA A 212 -11.71 6.82 17.81
CA ALA A 212 -10.51 7.35 18.46
C ALA A 212 -10.28 8.82 18.08
N LEU A 213 -10.37 9.16 16.78
CA LEU A 213 -10.24 10.53 16.29
C LEU A 213 -11.31 11.47 16.86
N ALA A 214 -12.53 10.97 17.07
CA ALA A 214 -13.62 11.76 17.67
C ALA A 214 -13.39 12.11 19.15
N GLN A 215 -12.42 11.49 19.83
CA GLN A 215 -12.02 11.87 21.19
C GLN A 215 -11.00 13.01 21.21
N VAL A 216 -10.42 13.37 20.05
CA VAL A 216 -9.46 14.47 19.96
C VAL A 216 -10.23 15.79 19.91
N MET A 217 -10.21 16.52 21.03
CA MET A 217 -10.74 17.88 21.10
C MET A 217 -9.82 18.81 20.32
N ILE A 218 -10.34 19.45 19.27
CA ILE A 218 -9.70 20.60 18.63
C ILE A 218 -10.20 21.85 19.38
N PRO A 219 -9.33 22.64 20.04
CA PRO A 219 -9.75 23.86 20.70
C PRO A 219 -10.48 24.80 19.74
N GLU A 220 -11.63 25.36 20.15
CA GLU A 220 -12.41 26.32 19.34
C GLU A 220 -11.65 27.63 19.09
N ALA A 221 -10.77 28.01 20.02
CA ALA A 221 -9.84 29.13 19.84
C ALA A 221 -8.50 28.58 19.34
N LEU A 222 -8.18 28.83 18.07
CA LEU A 222 -6.85 28.60 17.54
C LEU A 222 -5.94 29.68 18.15
N ASP A 223 -5.11 29.27 19.10
CA ASP A 223 -4.11 30.13 19.75
C ASP A 223 -2.99 30.41 18.74
N TYR A 224 -3.27 31.30 17.78
CA TYR A 224 -2.27 31.77 16.84
C TYR A 224 -1.33 32.73 17.57
N PRO A 225 0.00 32.58 17.42
CA PRO A 225 0.93 33.61 17.85
C PRO A 225 0.51 34.93 17.18
N GLN A 226 0.24 35.96 17.98
CA GLN A 226 0.07 37.33 17.47
C GLN A 226 1.42 37.94 17.11
#